data_AF-A0A3B8X1I3-F1
#
_entry.id   AF-A0A3B8X1I3-F1
#
_cell.length_a   1.000
_cell.length_b   1.000
_cell.length_c   1.000
_cell.angle_alpha   90.00
_cell.angle_beta   90.00
_cell.angle_gamma   90.00
#
_symmetry.space_group_name_H-M   'P 1'
#
loop_
_entity.id
_entity.type
_entity.pdbx_description
1 polymer ?
#
loop_
_entity_poly.entity_id
_entity_poly.type
_entity_poly.pdbx_seq_one_letter_code
_entity_poly.pdbx_strand_id
1 'polypeptide(L)'
;MAEEEKQSIGFTGHLVNLMDRFTGDKVIFLIALFLMLISVISVFSSTPRLANDTGSDRITIMVDQLKVVAIGFFLIFTLYFVGRADWYKKVSMLGYGASLIVLIILVLKLNLGFVRAGEVNGAWRVLVVAGKQIHIYEFVKLFMIMYLGWALDTFKSGEFKWAPRLAQRFEKLAFLEKDIYQKILYIYFPILSTTLL
;
A
#
# COMPACT_ATOMS: atom_id res chain seq x y z
N MET A 1 41.33 -9.32 35.05
CA MET A 1 41.71 -9.35 33.62
C MET A 1 40.43 -9.49 32.83
N ALA A 2 39.89 -8.35 32.40
CA ALA A 2 38.81 -8.29 31.44
C ALA A 2 39.47 -8.06 30.09
N GLU A 3 39.50 -9.09 29.24
CA GLU A 3 39.77 -8.90 27.82
C GLU A 3 38.41 -8.90 27.14
N GLU A 4 37.93 -7.70 26.84
CA GLU A 4 36.85 -7.46 25.88
C GLU A 4 37.34 -7.93 24.51
N GLU A 5 36.93 -9.14 24.12
CA GLU A 5 37.07 -9.60 22.75
C GLU A 5 36.09 -8.79 21.88
N LYS A 6 36.61 -7.68 21.35
CA LYS A 6 35.94 -6.82 20.39
C LYS A 6 35.76 -7.61 19.09
N GLN A 7 34.69 -8.41 19.04
CA GLN A 7 34.33 -9.21 17.89
C GLN A 7 34.14 -8.26 16.70
N SER A 8 35.07 -8.32 15.74
CA SER A 8 35.01 -7.62 14.48
C SER A 8 33.70 -7.98 13.79
N ILE A 9 32.71 -7.07 13.85
CA ILE A 9 31.43 -7.24 13.16
C ILE A 9 31.69 -7.10 11.67
N GLY A 10 32.11 -8.21 11.04
CA GLY A 10 32.15 -8.32 9.58
C GLY A 10 30.74 -8.17 9.00
N PHE A 11 30.65 -7.99 7.68
CA PHE A 11 29.36 -7.92 6.96
C PHE A 11 28.40 -9.05 7.36
N THR A 12 28.93 -10.26 7.58
CA THR A 12 28.21 -11.43 8.10
C THR A 12 27.63 -11.20 9.50
N GLY A 13 28.36 -10.56 10.42
CA GLY A 13 27.85 -10.18 11.74
C GLY A 13 26.76 -9.10 11.69
N HIS A 14 26.84 -8.18 10.73
CA HIS A 14 25.76 -7.23 10.46
C HIS A 14 24.51 -7.92 9.88
N LEU A 15 24.68 -8.90 9.00
CA LEU A 15 23.58 -9.69 8.46
C LEU A 15 22.91 -10.54 9.54
N VAL A 16 23.67 -11.16 10.44
CA VAL A 16 23.13 -11.94 11.56
C VAL A 16 22.36 -11.04 12.53
N ASN A 17 22.91 -9.89 12.92
CA ASN A 17 22.20 -8.92 13.76
C ASN A 17 20.94 -8.34 13.10
N LEU A 18 20.94 -8.17 11.77
CA LEU A 18 19.74 -7.79 11.01
C LEU A 18 18.70 -8.91 10.98
N MET A 19 19.16 -10.17 10.87
CA MET A 19 18.31 -11.36 10.90
C MET A 19 17.71 -11.63 12.29
N ASP A 20 18.43 -11.25 13.36
CA ASP A 20 17.95 -11.33 14.75
C ASP A 20 16.96 -10.20 15.08
N ARG A 21 17.09 -9.03 14.44
CA ARG A 21 16.06 -7.97 14.45
C ARG A 21 14.81 -8.31 13.62
N PHE A 22 14.83 -9.41 12.88
CA PHE A 22 13.69 -9.91 12.12
C PHE A 22 12.71 -10.62 13.06
N THR A 23 11.99 -9.84 13.87
CA THR A 23 11.01 -10.31 14.88
C THR A 23 9.66 -10.74 14.26
N GLY A 24 9.54 -10.71 12.93
CA GLY A 24 8.34 -11.09 12.19
C GLY A 24 8.30 -12.58 11.88
N ASP A 25 7.18 -13.02 11.30
CA ASP A 25 7.06 -14.37 10.78
C ASP A 25 7.99 -14.56 9.56
N LYS A 26 9.12 -15.23 9.81
CA LYS A 26 10.14 -15.53 8.81
C LYS A 26 9.58 -16.37 7.65
N VAL A 27 8.54 -17.16 7.89
CA VAL A 27 7.91 -18.01 6.87
C VAL A 27 7.17 -17.17 5.84
N ILE A 28 6.46 -16.11 6.25
CA ILE A 28 5.74 -15.22 5.33
C ILE A 28 6.72 -14.51 4.39
N PHE A 29 7.84 -14.04 4.92
CA PHE A 29 8.88 -13.40 4.11
C PHE A 29 9.50 -14.37 3.11
N LEU A 30 9.76 -15.62 3.54
CA LEU A 30 10.27 -16.68 2.66
C LEU A 30 9.27 -17.03 1.54
N ILE A 31 7.98 -17.17 1.86
CA ILE A 31 6.92 -17.43 0.87
C ILE A 31 6.86 -16.30 -0.15
N ALA A 32 6.86 -15.04 0.30
CA ALA A 32 6.84 -13.88 -0.59
C ALA A 32 8.05 -13.87 -1.53
N LEU A 33 9.26 -14.12 -1.01
CA LEU A 33 10.49 -14.22 -1.81
C LEU A 33 10.40 -15.34 -2.85
N PHE A 34 9.88 -16.51 -2.46
CA PHE A 34 9.73 -17.64 -3.36
C PHE A 34 8.75 -17.33 -4.51
N LEU A 35 7.62 -16.68 -4.22
CA LEU A 35 6.66 -16.23 -5.23
C LEU A 35 7.27 -15.19 -6.19
N MET A 36 8.10 -14.28 -5.69
CA MET A 36 8.84 -13.32 -6.54
C MET A 36 9.84 -14.03 -7.47
N LEU A 37 10.55 -15.05 -7.00
CA LEU A 37 11.47 -15.84 -7.84
C LEU A 37 10.72 -16.62 -8.92
N ILE A 38 9.62 -17.27 -8.55
CA ILE A 38 8.74 -17.95 -9.52
C ILE A 38 8.27 -16.96 -10.58
N SER A 39 7.86 -15.74 -10.19
CA SER A 39 7.44 -14.70 -11.13
C SER A 39 8.53 -14.37 -12.17
N VAL A 40 9.78 -14.17 -11.75
CA VAL A 40 10.90 -13.91 -12.67
C VAL A 40 11.10 -15.07 -13.64
N ILE A 41 11.09 -16.31 -13.15
CA ILE A 41 11.26 -17.52 -13.97
C ILE A 41 10.11 -17.67 -14.97
N SER A 42 8.87 -17.44 -14.55
CA SER A 42 7.68 -17.52 -15.41
C SER A 42 7.71 -16.47 -16.53
N VAL A 43 8.12 -15.24 -16.23
CA VAL A 43 8.28 -14.20 -17.26
C VAL A 43 9.38 -14.61 -18.24
N PHE A 44 10.54 -15.06 -17.76
CA PHE A 44 11.62 -15.52 -18.64
C PHE A 44 11.19 -16.64 -19.59
N SER A 45 10.40 -17.60 -19.09
CA SER A 45 9.87 -18.72 -19.88
C SER A 45 8.84 -18.30 -20.95
N SER A 46 8.01 -17.29 -20.67
CA SER A 46 6.89 -16.87 -21.54
C SER A 46 7.23 -15.72 -22.52
N THR A 47 8.26 -14.93 -22.22
CA THR A 47 8.71 -13.77 -23.02
C THR A 47 9.12 -14.09 -24.47
N PRO A 48 9.59 -15.30 -24.85
CA PRO A 48 9.92 -15.60 -26.25
C PRO A 48 8.80 -15.32 -27.26
N ARG A 49 7.53 -15.36 -26.83
CA ARG A 49 6.37 -15.03 -27.66
C ARG A 49 6.12 -13.52 -27.73
N LEU A 50 6.14 -12.81 -26.60
CA LEU A 50 5.92 -11.35 -26.56
C LEU A 50 7.02 -10.56 -27.28
N ALA A 51 8.28 -11.00 -27.19
CA ALA A 51 9.39 -10.36 -27.89
C ALA A 51 9.22 -10.42 -29.42
N ASN A 52 8.58 -11.48 -29.92
CA ASN A 52 8.31 -11.66 -31.35
C ASN A 52 7.17 -10.76 -31.84
N ASP A 53 6.17 -10.52 -30.99
CA ASP A 53 5.00 -9.68 -31.31
C ASP A 53 5.28 -8.17 -31.13
N THR A 54 6.21 -7.80 -30.25
CA THR A 54 6.49 -6.39 -29.88
C THR A 54 7.79 -5.83 -30.49
N GLY A 55 8.58 -6.67 -31.18
CA GLY A 55 9.86 -6.29 -31.79
C GLY A 55 10.95 -5.87 -30.79
N SER A 56 10.79 -6.21 -29.51
CA SER A 56 11.68 -5.84 -28.41
C SER A 56 12.56 -7.00 -27.98
N ASP A 57 13.81 -6.72 -27.58
CA ASP A 57 14.71 -7.74 -27.06
C ASP A 57 14.19 -8.39 -25.77
N ARG A 58 14.25 -9.72 -25.72
CA ARG A 58 13.86 -10.55 -24.55
C ARG A 58 14.56 -10.10 -23.28
N ILE A 59 15.80 -9.61 -23.41
CA ILE A 59 16.63 -9.13 -22.31
C ILE A 59 16.05 -7.86 -21.70
N THR A 60 15.51 -6.94 -22.50
CA THR A 60 14.93 -5.69 -21.99
C THR A 60 13.70 -5.96 -21.13
N ILE A 61 12.81 -6.86 -21.59
CA ILE A 61 11.63 -7.27 -20.81
C ILE A 61 12.03 -7.95 -19.49
N MET A 62 13.04 -8.83 -19.53
CA MET A 62 13.57 -9.50 -18.34
C MET A 62 14.12 -8.48 -17.33
N VAL A 63 14.91 -7.50 -17.79
CA VAL A 63 15.49 -6.46 -16.96
C VAL A 63 14.40 -5.60 -16.32
N ASP A 64 13.33 -5.28 -17.05
CA ASP A 64 12.22 -4.51 -16.49
C ASP A 64 11.43 -5.30 -15.44
N GLN A 65 11.20 -6.59 -15.65
CA GLN A 65 10.61 -7.45 -14.62
C GLN A 65 11.49 -7.52 -13.36
N LEU A 66 12.81 -7.65 -13.55
CA LEU A 66 13.75 -7.68 -12.43
C LEU A 66 13.75 -6.36 -11.65
N LYS A 67 13.68 -5.21 -12.33
CA LYS A 67 13.53 -3.91 -11.69
C LYS A 67 12.24 -3.83 -10.87
N VAL A 68 11.11 -4.29 -11.41
CA VAL A 68 9.82 -4.29 -10.70
C VAL A 68 9.89 -5.13 -9.43
N VAL A 69 10.45 -6.34 -9.51
CA VAL A 69 10.62 -7.24 -8.36
C VAL A 69 11.57 -6.61 -7.33
N ALA A 70 12.69 -6.03 -7.76
CA ALA A 70 13.66 -5.38 -6.87
C ALA A 70 13.04 -4.18 -6.13
N ILE A 71 12.29 -3.32 -6.84
CA ILE A 71 11.58 -2.18 -6.25
C ILE A 71 10.51 -2.65 -5.26
N GLY A 72 9.73 -3.67 -5.63
CA GLY A 72 8.70 -4.24 -4.76
C GLY A 72 9.30 -4.83 -3.47
N PHE A 73 10.37 -5.59 -3.60
CA PHE A 73 11.09 -6.16 -2.46
C PHE A 73 11.68 -5.08 -1.56
N PHE A 74 12.31 -4.06 -2.14
CA PHE A 74 12.86 -2.92 -1.39
C PHE A 74 11.76 -2.17 -0.62
N LEU A 75 10.59 -1.98 -1.22
CA LEU A 75 9.44 -1.33 -0.59
C LEU A 75 8.91 -2.15 0.59
N ILE A 76 8.75 -3.46 0.44
CA ILE A 76 8.35 -4.36 1.52
C ILE A 76 9.37 -4.30 2.68
N PHE A 77 10.65 -4.40 2.35
CA PHE A 77 11.73 -4.36 3.34
C PHE A 77 11.78 -3.03 4.11
N THR A 78 11.61 -1.91 3.40
CA THR A 78 11.58 -0.58 4.01
C THR A 78 10.39 -0.41 4.93
N LEU A 79 9.19 -0.81 4.50
CA LEU A 79 7.97 -0.73 5.32
C LEU A 79 8.07 -1.61 6.57
N TYR A 80 8.68 -2.79 6.45
CA TYR A 80 8.89 -3.68 7.58
C TYR A 80 9.78 -3.06 8.66
N PHE A 81 10.90 -2.43 8.26
CA PHE A 81 11.87 -1.88 9.22
C PHE A 81 11.49 -0.49 9.77
N VAL A 82 10.89 0.37 8.94
CA VAL A 82 10.53 1.76 9.32
C VAL A 82 9.17 1.82 10.03
N GLY A 83 8.35 0.79 9.85
CA GLY A 83 6.95 0.76 10.23
C GLY A 83 6.70 0.85 11.74
N ARG A 84 6.45 2.06 12.24
CA ARG A 84 5.86 2.26 13.58
C ARG A 84 4.33 2.16 13.50
N ALA A 85 3.71 1.46 14.46
CA ALA A 85 2.26 1.28 14.50
C ALA A 85 1.48 2.61 14.44
N ASP A 86 1.94 3.64 15.15
CA ASP A 86 1.31 4.96 15.13
C ASP A 86 1.40 5.68 13.78
N TRP A 87 2.49 5.44 13.04
CA TRP A 87 2.65 5.99 11.70
C TRP A 87 1.63 5.34 10.74
N TYR A 88 1.44 4.02 10.81
CA TYR A 88 0.44 3.33 10.01
C TYR A 88 -0.99 3.81 10.30
N LYS A 89 -1.33 4.13 11.55
CA LYS A 89 -2.63 4.71 11.92
C LYS A 89 -2.86 6.10 11.31
N LYS A 90 -1.81 6.93 11.19
CA LYS A 90 -1.93 8.24 10.52
C LYS A 90 -2.03 8.09 9.00
N VAL A 91 -1.21 7.19 8.44
CA VAL A 91 -1.22 6.89 7.01
C VAL A 91 -2.56 6.30 6.58
N SER A 92 -3.23 5.50 7.40
CA SER A 92 -4.55 4.96 7.05
C SER A 92 -5.62 6.06 6.93
N MET A 93 -5.68 7.00 7.87
CA MET A 93 -6.63 8.13 7.81
C MET A 93 -6.36 9.05 6.63
N LEU A 94 -5.10 9.47 6.43
CA LEU A 94 -4.72 10.35 5.32
C LEU A 94 -4.81 9.64 3.98
N GLY A 95 -4.45 8.35 3.93
CA GLY A 95 -4.47 7.52 2.73
C GLY A 95 -5.87 7.32 2.18
N TYR A 96 -6.88 7.17 3.04
CA TYR A 96 -8.28 7.14 2.60
C TYR A 96 -8.73 8.48 2.02
N GLY A 97 -8.37 9.61 2.64
CA GLY A 97 -8.69 10.93 2.06
C GLY A 97 -8.01 11.14 0.70
N ALA A 98 -6.73 10.74 0.59
CA ALA A 98 -5.99 10.79 -0.66
C ALA A 98 -6.60 9.87 -1.74
N SER A 99 -7.04 8.66 -1.38
CA SER A 99 -7.63 7.72 -2.34
C SER A 99 -8.94 8.25 -2.92
N LEU A 100 -9.78 8.90 -2.12
CA LEU A 100 -10.99 9.57 -2.61
C LEU A 100 -10.66 10.70 -3.60
N ILE A 101 -9.66 11.54 -3.30
CA ILE A 101 -9.27 12.63 -4.20
C ILE A 101 -8.82 12.06 -5.56
N VAL A 102 -8.02 11.01 -5.54
CA VAL A 102 -7.53 10.35 -6.75
C VAL A 102 -8.68 9.70 -7.55
N LEU A 103 -9.65 9.08 -6.87
CA LEU A 103 -10.86 8.57 -7.51
C LEU A 103 -11.70 9.68 -8.14
N ILE A 104 -11.92 10.79 -7.43
CA ILE A 104 -12.67 11.93 -7.96
C ILE A 104 -12.00 12.48 -9.22
N ILE A 105 -10.67 12.59 -9.22
CA ILE A 105 -9.90 13.01 -10.41
C ILE A 105 -10.15 12.06 -11.60
N LEU A 106 -10.19 10.74 -11.34
CA LEU A 106 -10.46 9.73 -12.37
C LEU A 106 -11.90 9.82 -12.91
N VAL A 107 -12.90 9.90 -12.02
CA VAL A 107 -14.33 9.97 -12.38
C VAL A 107 -14.65 11.25 -13.15
N LEU A 108 -14.11 12.39 -12.69
CA LEU A 108 -14.29 13.69 -13.34
C LEU A 108 -13.39 13.86 -14.58
N LYS A 109 -12.55 12.86 -14.90
CA LYS A 109 -11.62 12.87 -16.05
C LYS A 109 -10.75 14.13 -16.09
N LEU A 110 -10.33 14.61 -14.91
CA LEU A 110 -9.58 15.85 -14.82
C LEU A 110 -8.18 15.66 -15.39
N ASN A 111 -7.75 16.65 -16.17
CA ASN A 111 -6.41 16.73 -16.72
C ASN A 111 -5.67 17.87 -16.02
N LEU A 112 -4.87 17.52 -15.02
CA LEU A 112 -4.13 18.47 -14.19
C LEU A 112 -2.69 18.66 -14.70
N GLY A 113 -2.48 18.46 -16.01
CA GLY A 113 -1.18 18.58 -16.67
C GLY A 113 -0.26 17.39 -16.37
N PHE A 114 0.24 17.31 -15.13
CA PHE A 114 1.14 16.26 -14.65
C PHE A 114 0.43 14.93 -14.37
N VAL A 115 -0.85 15.00 -14.01
CA VAL A 115 -1.73 13.86 -13.75
C VAL A 115 -2.86 13.88 -14.76
N ARG A 116 -2.96 12.81 -15.56
CA ARG A 116 -4.03 12.66 -16.55
C ARG A 116 -4.80 11.37 -16.31
N ALA A 117 -6.11 11.44 -16.37
CA ALA A 117 -6.94 10.25 -16.49
C ALA A 117 -6.57 9.53 -17.80
N GLY A 118 -6.28 8.24 -17.68
CA GLY A 118 -5.90 7.35 -18.77
C GLY A 118 -6.90 6.22 -18.92
N GLU A 119 -7.09 5.79 -20.16
CA GLU A 119 -8.00 4.73 -20.54
C GLU A 119 -7.21 3.48 -20.94
N VAL A 120 -7.64 2.33 -20.43
CA VAL A 120 -7.13 1.02 -20.84
C VAL A 120 -8.32 0.16 -21.21
N ASN A 121 -8.35 -0.34 -22.45
CA ASN A 121 -9.41 -1.19 -22.98
C ASN A 121 -10.82 -0.58 -22.84
N GLY A 122 -10.99 0.70 -23.14
CA GLY A 122 -12.31 1.36 -23.07
C GLY A 122 -12.78 1.74 -21.67
N ALA A 123 -11.91 1.60 -20.65
CA ALA A 123 -12.24 1.89 -19.26
C ALA A 123 -11.22 2.82 -18.59
N TRP A 124 -11.72 3.81 -17.87
CA TRP A 124 -10.93 4.75 -17.06
C TRP A 124 -10.45 4.03 -15.80
N ARG A 125 -9.20 3.55 -15.82
CA ARG A 125 -8.63 2.74 -14.72
C ARG A 125 -7.23 3.16 -14.30
N VAL A 126 -6.61 4.05 -15.06
CA VAL A 126 -5.20 4.39 -14.95
C VAL A 126 -5.05 5.89 -14.82
N LEU A 127 -4.09 6.32 -13.99
CA LEU A 127 -3.53 7.66 -14.09
C LEU A 127 -2.21 7.60 -14.82
N VAL A 128 -2.08 8.44 -15.83
CA VAL A 128 -0.80 8.71 -16.47
C VAL A 128 -0.14 9.84 -15.69
N VAL A 129 0.89 9.48 -14.92
CA VAL A 129 1.70 10.42 -14.15
C VAL A 129 3.10 10.43 -14.75
N ALA A 130 3.52 11.58 -15.29
CA ALA A 130 4.83 11.72 -15.94
C ALA A 130 5.15 10.65 -17.01
N GLY A 131 4.14 10.22 -17.78
CA GLY A 131 4.28 9.19 -18.81
C GLY A 131 4.25 7.74 -18.31
N LYS A 132 4.14 7.50 -16.99
CA LYS A 132 3.95 6.16 -16.41
C LYS A 132 2.48 5.91 -16.11
N GLN A 133 2.02 4.71 -16.46
CA GLN A 133 0.68 4.23 -16.17
C GLN A 133 0.62 3.65 -14.75
N ILE A 134 -0.23 4.23 -13.91
CA ILE A 134 -0.44 3.81 -12.53
C ILE A 134 -1.89 3.35 -12.37
N HIS A 135 -2.10 2.10 -11.96
CA HIS A 135 -3.41 1.54 -11.66
C HIS A 135 -3.92 2.06 -10.32
N ILE A 136 -4.84 3.03 -10.35
CA ILE A 136 -5.34 3.70 -9.14
C ILE A 136 -5.98 2.72 -8.16
N TYR A 137 -6.73 1.74 -8.68
CA TYR A 137 -7.49 0.81 -7.87
C TYR A 137 -6.62 -0.08 -6.98
N GLU A 138 -5.33 -0.26 -7.29
CA GLU A 138 -4.39 -0.96 -6.40
C GLU A 138 -4.15 -0.16 -5.12
N PHE A 139 -3.90 1.15 -5.27
CA PHE A 139 -3.69 2.07 -4.15
C PHE A 139 -4.97 2.28 -3.33
N VAL A 140 -6.11 2.46 -3.99
CA VAL A 140 -7.41 2.63 -3.32
C VAL A 140 -7.71 1.44 -2.44
N LYS A 141 -7.58 0.21 -2.94
CA LYS A 141 -7.81 -1.00 -2.16
C LYS A 141 -6.88 -1.08 -0.95
N LEU A 142 -5.59 -0.80 -1.14
CA LEU A 142 -4.61 -0.82 -0.05
C LEU A 142 -4.97 0.17 1.05
N PHE A 143 -5.22 1.43 0.70
CA PHE A 143 -5.58 2.45 1.69
C PHE A 143 -6.93 2.17 2.36
N MET A 144 -7.87 1.59 1.62
CA MET A 144 -9.18 1.22 2.15
C MET A 144 -9.08 0.11 3.20
N ILE A 145 -8.29 -0.93 2.93
CA ILE A 145 -8.05 -2.03 3.90
C ILE A 145 -7.37 -1.48 5.16
N MET A 146 -6.35 -0.62 5.01
CA MET A 146 -5.67 0.01 6.13
C MET A 146 -6.62 0.89 6.96
N TYR A 147 -7.45 1.69 6.29
CA TYR A 147 -8.42 2.56 6.95
C TYR A 147 -9.48 1.76 7.71
N LEU A 148 -10.04 0.71 7.10
CA LEU A 148 -11.00 -0.17 7.78
C LEU A 148 -10.38 -0.87 8.99
N GLY A 149 -9.13 -1.33 8.88
CA GLY A 149 -8.40 -1.91 10.00
C GLY A 149 -8.31 -0.93 11.18
N TRP A 150 -7.95 0.32 10.91
CA TRP A 150 -7.94 1.37 11.92
C TRP A 150 -9.34 1.72 12.47
N ALA A 151 -10.35 1.82 11.61
CA ALA A 151 -11.71 2.17 12.00
C ALA A 151 -12.33 1.08 12.90
N LEU A 152 -12.09 -0.18 12.59
CA LEU A 152 -12.54 -1.33 13.38
C LEU A 152 -11.80 -1.45 14.71
N ASP A 153 -10.48 -1.23 14.72
CA ASP A 153 -9.66 -1.17 15.95
C ASP A 153 -10.22 -0.09 16.89
N THR A 154 -10.40 1.13 16.36
CA THR A 154 -10.92 2.27 17.11
C THR A 154 -12.36 2.05 17.60
N PHE A 155 -13.20 1.40 16.80
CA PHE A 155 -14.57 1.03 17.20
C PHE A 155 -14.58 0.04 18.36
N LYS A 156 -13.74 -1.00 18.31
CA LYS A 156 -13.64 -1.98 19.39
C LYS A 156 -13.07 -1.39 20.67
N SER A 157 -12.11 -0.47 20.57
CA SER A 157 -11.52 0.20 21.72
C SER A 157 -12.39 1.31 22.31
N GLY A 158 -13.50 1.69 21.67
CA GLY A 158 -14.37 2.79 22.13
C GLY A 158 -13.70 4.17 22.06
N GLU A 159 -12.56 4.30 21.38
CA GLU A 159 -11.73 5.52 21.35
C GLU A 159 -12.01 6.39 20.12
N PHE A 160 -13.25 6.52 19.66
CA PHE A 160 -13.52 7.55 18.64
C PHE A 160 -13.33 8.92 19.28
N LYS A 161 -12.17 9.55 19.07
CA LYS A 161 -11.87 10.88 19.64
C LYS A 161 -12.57 12.02 18.88
N TRP A 162 -13.06 11.78 17.67
CA TRP A 162 -13.62 12.81 16.79
C TRP A 162 -15.15 12.92 16.84
N ALA A 163 -15.88 11.80 16.83
CA ALA A 163 -17.34 11.78 16.89
C ALA A 163 -17.93 12.45 18.17
N PRO A 164 -17.51 12.08 19.40
CA PRO A 164 -17.99 12.72 20.63
C PRO A 164 -17.52 14.18 20.75
N ARG A 165 -16.32 14.54 20.25
CA ARG A 165 -15.86 15.95 20.22
C ARG A 165 -16.72 16.82 19.30
N LEU A 166 -17.20 16.28 18.17
CA LEU A 166 -18.12 17.00 17.29
C LEU A 166 -19.53 17.11 17.88
N ALA A 167 -20.02 16.04 18.50
CA ALA A 167 -21.31 16.01 19.20
C ALA A 167 -21.37 17.03 20.35
N GLN A 168 -20.26 17.20 21.10
CA GLN A 168 -20.15 18.22 22.15
C GLN A 168 -20.10 19.66 21.60
N ARG A 169 -19.70 19.86 20.33
CA ARG A 169 -19.55 21.19 19.72
C ARG A 169 -20.83 21.69 19.06
N PHE A 170 -21.73 20.78 18.69
CA PHE A 170 -22.98 21.09 18.02
C PHE A 170 -24.11 20.23 18.58
N GLU A 171 -25.04 20.85 19.30
CA GLU A 171 -26.18 20.17 19.94
C GLU A 171 -27.05 19.37 18.94
N LYS A 172 -27.11 19.81 17.69
CA LYS A 172 -27.80 19.10 16.57
C LYS A 172 -27.12 17.80 16.14
N LEU A 173 -25.87 17.57 16.53
CA LEU A 173 -25.04 16.43 16.14
C LEU A 173 -24.88 15.39 17.28
N ALA A 174 -25.65 15.52 18.37
CA ALA A 174 -25.65 14.58 19.49
C ALA A 174 -25.97 13.12 19.08
N PHE A 175 -26.64 12.91 17.95
CA PHE A 175 -26.91 11.56 17.43
C PHE A 175 -25.64 10.80 17.00
N LEU A 176 -24.53 11.49 16.71
CA LEU A 176 -23.23 10.88 16.35
C LEU A 176 -22.53 10.19 17.52
N GLU A 177 -23.00 10.42 18.75
CA GLU A 177 -22.49 9.73 19.92
C GLU A 177 -22.95 8.27 19.98
N LYS A 178 -24.09 7.94 19.35
CA LYS A 178 -24.62 6.57 19.32
C LYS A 178 -23.73 5.67 18.46
N ASP A 179 -23.39 4.49 19.00
CA ASP A 179 -22.56 3.47 18.35
C ASP A 179 -23.00 3.11 16.92
N ILE A 180 -24.31 3.11 16.67
CA ILE A 180 -24.89 2.81 15.35
C ILE A 180 -24.43 3.84 14.30
N TYR A 181 -24.44 5.13 14.63
CA TYR A 181 -24.05 6.19 13.70
C TYR A 181 -22.55 6.27 13.51
N GLN A 182 -21.76 5.93 14.53
CA GLN A 182 -20.30 5.78 14.39
C GLN A 182 -19.96 4.63 13.43
N LYS A 183 -20.66 3.51 13.54
CA LYS A 183 -20.49 2.38 12.61
C LYS A 183 -20.87 2.77 11.18
N ILE A 184 -22.00 3.47 11.00
CA ILE A 184 -22.46 3.95 9.68
C ILE A 184 -21.42 4.90 9.07
N LEU A 185 -20.94 5.88 9.83
CA LEU A 185 -20.08 6.93 9.31
C LEU A 185 -18.63 6.48 9.09
N TYR A 186 -18.06 5.67 9.99
CA TYR A 186 -16.65 5.30 9.89
C TYR A 186 -16.40 4.00 9.13
N ILE A 187 -17.40 3.12 8.99
CA ILE A 187 -17.22 1.83 8.31
C ILE A 187 -18.01 1.78 7.01
N TYR A 188 -19.32 2.01 7.06
CA TYR A 188 -20.16 1.85 5.87
C TYR A 188 -19.98 2.98 4.84
N PHE A 189 -19.86 4.23 5.28
CA PHE A 189 -19.67 5.36 4.36
C PHE A 189 -18.38 5.21 3.53
N PRO A 190 -17.22 4.86 4.12
CA PRO A 190 -16.01 4.60 3.33
C PRO A 190 -16.16 3.51 2.29
N ILE A 191 -16.82 2.40 2.64
CA ILE A 191 -17.08 1.30 1.71
C ILE A 191 -17.95 1.79 0.54
N LEU A 192 -19.06 2.47 0.83
CA LEU A 192 -19.97 2.99 -0.18
C LEU A 192 -19.30 4.04 -1.08
N SER A 193 -18.55 4.97 -0.50
CA SER A 193 -17.86 6.02 -1.23
C SER A 193 -16.90 5.45 -2.28
N THR A 194 -16.12 4.42 -1.93
CA THR A 194 -15.14 3.80 -2.84
C THR A 194 -15.76 2.85 -3.86
N THR A 195 -17.00 2.40 -3.63
CA THR A 195 -17.72 1.52 -4.56
C THR A 195 -18.52 2.34 -5.58
N LEU A 196 -18.97 3.53 -5.18
CA LEU A 196 -19.77 4.42 -6.02
C LEU A 196 -18.92 5.31 -6.94
N LEU A 197 -17.67 5.61 -6.53
CA LEU A 197 -16.67 6.35 -7.30
C LEU A 197 -15.76 5.40 -8.09
#